data_AF-A0AAW4C1U8-F1
#
_entry.id   AF-A0AAW4C1U8-F1
#
_cell.length_a   1.000
_cell.length_b   1.000
_cell.length_c   1.000
_cell.angle_alpha   90.00
_cell.angle_beta   90.00
_cell.angle_gamma   90.00
#
_symmetry.space_group_name_H-M   'P 1'
#
loop_
_entity.id
_entity.type
_entity.pdbx_description
1 polymer ?
#
loop_
_entity_poly.entity_id
_entity_poly.type
_entity_poly.pdbx_seq_one_letter_code
_entity_poly.pdbx_strand_id
1 'polypeptide(L)'
;MEWFELNTKELGYINLMGISRAEDKVLIAAPSFSDIPWYSYVAFVLLLLGLGWVGVQIVRALKLKIGSYWKVSSLLLLVMSVYAAFFVTMLWKVPFPDIPVKLREGEFGDSFGTLNTLFSGLAFSGVLISLLFQRKDLAETRGQVARQQFESQFYNMLALQHSVVSEFDLNKDGVVIRTGRDCFKSWCNYLRQSYVECSTERRIDGAYAELWKQHRGDLSLYYRSLYSVFRYVSDSGHADKVKFGTIARSFLSDFELVILFYNCLSDKGYNFRKYAKEFAIFNNLDPMMLMDPRHVALLDFQVYGKNLELLNYWTTFKYQKEE
;
A
#
# COMPACT_ATOMS: atom_id res chain seq x y z
N MET A 1 3.79 29.84 -64.01
CA MET A 1 2.50 30.51 -64.18
C MET A 1 1.96 30.80 -62.79
N GLU A 2 1.58 32.00 -62.39
CA GLU A 2 1.60 33.35 -62.95
C GLU A 2 1.05 34.16 -61.78
N TRP A 3 1.81 35.06 -61.17
CA TRP A 3 1.26 36.05 -60.24
C TRP A 3 1.98 37.39 -60.45
N PHE A 4 1.43 38.13 -61.41
CA PHE A 4 1.38 39.60 -61.52
C PHE A 4 2.70 40.38 -61.38
N GLU A 5 3.54 40.31 -62.41
CA GLU A 5 4.31 41.48 -62.84
C GLU A 5 3.39 42.36 -63.69
N LEU A 6 2.74 43.36 -63.10
CA LEU A 6 2.05 44.39 -63.88
C LEU A 6 3.11 45.30 -64.50
N ASN A 7 3.47 44.98 -65.74
CA ASN A 7 4.28 45.84 -66.60
C ASN A 7 3.45 47.08 -66.95
N THR A 8 4.00 48.27 -66.69
CA THR A 8 3.33 49.57 -66.90
C THR A 8 3.00 49.89 -68.36
N LYS A 9 3.28 48.95 -69.29
CA LYS A 9 2.82 48.99 -70.68
C LYS A 9 1.32 48.72 -70.86
N GLU A 10 0.65 48.00 -69.96
CA GLU A 10 -0.77 47.60 -70.16
C GLU A 10 -1.80 48.64 -69.67
N LEU A 11 -1.39 49.64 -68.90
CA LEU A 11 -2.31 50.65 -68.34
C LEU A 11 -2.48 51.90 -69.22
N GLY A 12 -1.85 51.97 -70.40
CA GLY A 12 -2.28 52.86 -71.48
C GLY A 12 -2.36 54.36 -71.19
N TYR A 13 -1.65 54.90 -70.20
CA TYR A 13 -1.60 56.34 -69.98
C TYR A 13 -0.41 56.95 -70.72
N ILE A 14 -0.68 57.50 -71.91
CA ILE A 14 0.24 58.32 -72.69
C ILE A 14 -0.23 59.77 -72.54
N ASN A 15 0.59 60.65 -71.96
CA ASN A 15 0.35 62.09 -72.06
C ASN A 15 0.69 62.57 -73.47
N LEU A 16 0.04 63.65 -73.93
CA LEU A 16 0.08 64.22 -75.30
C LEU A 16 1.48 64.55 -75.91
N MET A 17 2.59 64.26 -75.22
CA MET A 17 3.97 64.47 -75.72
C MET A 17 4.88 63.23 -75.73
N GLY A 18 4.35 62.01 -75.56
CA GLY A 18 5.07 60.79 -75.98
C GLY A 18 6.42 60.49 -75.27
N ILE A 19 6.54 60.76 -73.96
CA ILE A 19 7.70 60.35 -73.15
C ILE A 19 7.22 59.38 -72.06
N SER A 20 7.78 58.17 -72.02
CA SER A 20 7.56 57.21 -70.93
C SER A 20 8.36 57.63 -69.70
N ARG A 21 7.68 57.88 -68.58
CA ARG A 21 8.35 58.06 -67.29
C ARG A 21 8.84 56.68 -66.81
N ALA A 22 10.13 56.43 -67.01
CA ALA A 22 10.79 55.32 -66.35
C ALA A 22 10.79 55.57 -64.83
N GLU A 23 10.63 54.50 -64.07
CA GLU A 23 10.87 54.41 -62.62
C GLU A 23 9.87 55.14 -61.71
N ASP A 24 8.74 54.47 -61.46
CA ASP A 24 8.14 54.49 -60.11
C ASP A 24 7.67 53.06 -59.80
N LYS A 25 8.52 52.29 -59.11
CA LYS A 25 8.05 51.08 -58.42
C LYS A 25 7.18 51.57 -57.27
N VAL A 26 5.87 51.46 -57.40
CA VAL A 26 4.97 51.64 -56.27
C VAL A 26 5.27 50.54 -55.26
N LEU A 27 6.09 50.86 -54.26
CA LEU A 27 6.25 50.05 -53.05
C LEU A 27 4.92 50.12 -52.30
N ILE A 28 4.00 49.23 -52.63
CA ILE A 28 2.90 48.93 -51.73
C ILE A 28 3.58 48.28 -50.53
N ALA A 29 3.66 49.01 -49.41
CA ALA A 29 4.12 48.46 -48.14
C ALA A 29 3.22 47.25 -47.84
N ALA A 30 3.76 46.06 -48.05
CA ALA A 30 3.01 44.85 -47.75
C ALA A 30 2.80 44.81 -46.24
N PRO A 31 1.56 44.59 -45.77
CA PRO A 31 1.27 44.64 -44.35
C PRO A 31 2.18 43.64 -43.60
N SER A 32 2.63 44.04 -42.42
CA SER A 32 3.45 43.22 -41.52
C SER A 32 2.76 43.12 -40.15
N PHE A 33 3.27 42.26 -39.27
CA PHE A 33 2.76 42.20 -37.90
C PHE A 33 2.86 43.56 -37.18
N SER A 34 3.89 44.37 -37.44
CA SER A 34 4.00 45.72 -36.87
C SER A 34 2.94 46.71 -37.34
N ASP A 35 2.28 46.46 -38.47
CA ASP A 35 1.25 47.35 -39.04
C ASP A 35 -0.17 47.02 -38.53
N ILE A 36 -0.31 45.88 -37.85
CA ILE A 36 -1.57 45.46 -37.22
C ILE A 36 -1.76 46.26 -35.92
N PRO A 37 -2.93 46.87 -35.70
CA PRO A 37 -3.21 47.59 -34.47
C PRO A 37 -3.10 46.70 -33.22
N TRP A 38 -2.59 47.27 -32.12
CA TRP A 38 -2.38 46.54 -30.87
C TRP A 38 -3.66 45.85 -30.33
N TYR A 39 -4.85 46.42 -30.58
CA TYR A 39 -6.13 45.88 -30.12
C TYR A 39 -6.51 44.55 -30.81
N SER A 40 -6.06 44.30 -32.04
CA SER A 40 -6.30 43.02 -32.73
C SER A 40 -5.54 41.86 -32.09
N TYR A 41 -4.32 42.12 -31.60
CA TYR A 41 -3.56 41.16 -30.81
C TYR A 41 -4.24 40.85 -29.49
N VAL A 42 -4.74 41.88 -28.81
CA VAL A 42 -5.51 41.72 -27.56
C VAL A 42 -6.78 40.91 -27.81
N ALA A 43 -7.52 41.19 -28.89
CA ALA A 43 -8.70 40.43 -29.27
C ALA A 43 -8.39 38.95 -29.56
N PHE A 44 -7.28 38.66 -30.24
CA PHE A 44 -6.83 37.31 -30.51
C PHE A 44 -6.46 36.53 -29.24
N VAL A 45 -5.72 37.18 -28.31
CA VAL A 45 -5.38 36.58 -27.01
C VAL A 45 -6.64 36.32 -26.17
N LEU A 46 -7.59 37.26 -26.14
CA LEU A 46 -8.87 37.08 -25.47
C LEU A 46 -9.70 35.95 -26.08
N LEU A 47 -9.66 35.77 -27.40
CA LEU A 47 -10.33 34.67 -28.09
C LEU A 47 -9.71 33.31 -27.72
N LEU A 48 -8.39 33.21 -27.67
CA LEU A 48 -7.69 31.99 -27.23
C LEU A 48 -7.98 31.65 -25.76
N LEU A 49 -7.98 32.65 -24.87
CA LEU A 49 -8.36 32.47 -23.46
C LEU A 49 -9.82 32.05 -23.33
N GLY A 50 -10.72 32.61 -24.16
CA GLY A 50 -12.13 32.24 -24.24
C GLY A 50 -12.33 30.78 -24.70
N LEU A 51 -11.64 30.36 -25.76
CA LEU A 51 -11.66 28.96 -26.22
C LEU A 51 -11.12 27.99 -25.16
N GLY A 52 -10.03 28.37 -24.48
CA GLY A 52 -9.50 27.61 -23.35
C GLY A 52 -10.52 27.48 -22.22
N TRP A 53 -11.21 28.57 -21.86
CA TRP A 53 -12.25 28.56 -20.84
C TRP A 53 -13.46 27.69 -21.24
N VAL A 54 -13.91 27.75 -22.50
CA VAL A 54 -14.97 26.88 -23.03
C VAL A 54 -14.58 25.41 -22.96
N GLY A 55 -13.34 25.06 -23.31
CA GLY A 55 -12.83 23.70 -23.17
C GLY A 55 -12.91 23.20 -21.72
N VAL A 56 -12.63 24.06 -20.74
CA VAL A 56 -12.77 23.73 -19.31
C VAL A 56 -14.23 23.52 -18.91
N GLN A 57 -15.16 24.33 -19.43
CA GLN A 57 -16.59 24.17 -19.15
C GLN A 57 -17.17 22.89 -19.76
N ILE A 58 -16.77 22.52 -20.98
CA ILE A 58 -17.17 21.26 -21.63
C ILE A 58 -16.71 20.06 -20.80
N VAL A 59 -15.46 20.08 -20.35
CA VAL A 59 -14.90 19.03 -19.49
C VAL A 59 -15.69 18.95 -18.17
N ARG A 60 -16.06 20.07 -17.55
CA ARG A 60 -16.92 20.10 -16.35
C ARG A 60 -18.33 19.56 -16.61
N ALA A 61 -18.95 19.89 -17.74
CA ALA A 61 -20.29 19.42 -18.12
C ALA A 61 -20.35 17.89 -18.31
N LEU A 62 -19.25 17.27 -18.73
CA LEU A 62 -19.13 15.82 -18.92
C LEU A 62 -18.99 15.01 -17.61
N LYS A 63 -19.04 15.64 -16.43
CA LYS A 63 -19.01 14.99 -15.09
C LYS A 63 -17.88 13.97 -14.87
N LEU A 64 -16.76 14.06 -15.58
CA LEU A 64 -15.59 13.24 -15.29
C LEU A 64 -15.01 13.66 -13.92
N LYS A 65 -14.45 12.76 -13.09
CA LYS A 65 -13.86 13.17 -11.80
C LYS A 65 -12.54 13.92 -12.06
N ILE A 66 -12.54 15.24 -11.84
CA ILE A 66 -11.82 16.23 -12.67
C ILE A 66 -10.71 17.05 -11.97
N GLY A 67 -10.18 16.63 -10.81
CA GLY A 67 -9.23 17.45 -10.04
C GLY A 67 -7.87 17.76 -10.72
N SER A 68 -7.42 16.93 -11.66
CA SER A 68 -6.06 17.02 -12.24
C SER A 68 -6.01 17.63 -13.65
N TYR A 69 -7.04 17.42 -14.47
CA TYR A 69 -7.01 17.77 -15.90
C TYR A 69 -6.98 19.27 -16.20
N TRP A 70 -7.54 20.12 -15.32
CA TRP A 70 -7.47 21.57 -15.50
C TRP A 70 -6.04 22.10 -15.38
N LYS A 71 -5.22 21.50 -14.51
CA LYS A 71 -3.79 21.84 -14.35
C LYS A 71 -3.00 21.46 -15.60
N VAL A 72 -3.28 20.29 -16.16
CA VAL A 72 -2.65 19.80 -17.40
C VAL A 72 -3.05 20.68 -18.60
N SER A 73 -4.35 21.02 -18.73
CA SER A 73 -4.84 21.91 -19.79
C SER A 73 -4.24 23.32 -19.70
N SER A 74 -4.13 23.87 -18.48
CA SER A 74 -3.48 25.16 -18.25
C SER A 74 -1.99 25.14 -18.62
N LEU A 75 -1.28 24.04 -18.32
CA LEU A 75 0.13 23.89 -18.68
C LEU A 75 0.31 23.80 -20.21
N LEU A 76 -0.54 23.03 -20.89
CA LEU A 76 -0.51 22.91 -22.35
C LEU A 76 -0.81 24.25 -23.04
N LEU A 77 -1.80 25.00 -22.55
CA LEU A 77 -2.11 26.34 -23.06
C LEU A 77 -0.97 27.32 -22.84
N LEU A 78 -0.27 27.24 -21.70
CA LEU A 78 0.92 28.03 -21.43
C LEU A 78 2.06 27.69 -22.40
N VAL A 79 2.33 26.41 -22.64
CA VAL A 79 3.34 25.97 -23.62
C VAL A 79 2.98 26.48 -25.03
N MET A 80 1.73 26.31 -25.46
CA MET A 80 1.26 26.79 -26.77
C MET A 80 1.35 28.32 -26.89
N SER A 81 1.09 29.04 -25.82
CA SER A 81 1.19 30.51 -25.77
C SER A 81 2.65 30.97 -25.83
N VAL A 82 3.58 30.26 -25.20
CA VAL A 82 5.03 30.51 -25.31
C VAL A 82 5.51 30.30 -26.75
N TYR A 83 5.06 29.23 -27.42
CA TYR A 83 5.33 29.03 -28.84
C TYR A 83 4.75 30.17 -29.69
N ALA A 84 3.47 30.49 -29.53
CA ALA A 84 2.83 31.56 -30.30
C ALA A 84 3.52 32.92 -30.10
N ALA A 85 3.88 33.27 -28.86
CA ALA A 85 4.62 34.50 -28.55
C ALA A 85 5.99 34.52 -29.23
N PHE A 86 6.72 33.40 -29.21
CA PHE A 86 8.01 33.27 -29.90
C PHE A 86 7.88 33.50 -31.41
N PHE A 87 6.90 32.85 -32.06
CA PHE A 87 6.61 33.04 -33.49
C PHE A 87 6.30 34.51 -33.82
N VAL A 88 5.47 35.17 -32.99
CA VAL A 88 5.10 36.58 -33.18
C VAL A 88 6.31 37.50 -33.02
N THR A 89 7.17 37.26 -32.02
CA THR A 89 8.39 38.07 -31.84
C THR A 89 9.37 37.95 -33.00
N MET A 90 9.47 36.77 -33.62
CA MET A 90 10.39 36.52 -34.73
C MET A 90 9.90 37.09 -36.06
N LEU A 91 8.57 37.02 -36.30
CA LEU A 91 7.96 37.52 -37.53
C LEU A 91 7.52 38.99 -37.44
N TRP A 92 7.76 39.64 -36.30
CA TRP A 92 7.24 40.98 -35.97
C TRP A 92 7.43 42.02 -37.07
N LYS A 93 8.58 42.01 -37.76
CA LYS A 93 8.96 42.97 -38.81
C LYS A 93 8.92 42.41 -40.22
N VAL A 94 8.39 41.19 -40.41
CA VAL A 94 8.38 40.51 -41.70
C VAL A 94 7.07 40.84 -42.43
N PRO A 95 7.12 41.37 -43.67
CA PRO A 95 5.93 41.57 -44.48
C PRO A 95 5.23 40.24 -44.78
N PHE A 96 3.90 40.21 -44.74
CA PHE A 96 3.11 38.97 -44.93
C PHE A 96 3.49 38.15 -46.19
N PRO A 97 3.76 38.77 -47.36
CA PRO A 97 4.17 38.05 -48.57
C PRO A 97 5.53 37.35 -48.47
N ASP A 98 6.41 37.84 -47.58
CA ASP A 98 7.79 37.34 -47.41
C ASP A 98 7.89 36.28 -46.31
N ILE A 99 6.83 36.07 -45.53
CA ILE A 99 6.74 35.01 -44.51
C ILE A 99 7.08 33.62 -45.08
N PRO A 100 6.57 33.18 -46.25
CA PRO A 100 6.90 31.88 -46.82
C PRO A 100 8.39 31.71 -47.17
N VAL A 101 9.08 32.81 -47.49
CA VAL A 101 10.52 32.81 -47.80
C VAL A 101 11.32 32.75 -46.50
N LYS A 102 10.96 33.58 -45.52
CA LYS A 102 11.57 33.62 -44.18
C LYS A 102 11.41 32.31 -43.41
N LEU A 103 10.27 31.64 -43.56
CA LEU A 103 10.02 30.29 -43.01
C LEU A 103 10.94 29.22 -43.59
N ARG A 104 11.52 29.44 -44.80
CA ARG A 104 12.47 28.54 -45.46
C ARG A 104 13.92 28.88 -45.16
N GLU A 105 14.18 29.98 -44.46
CA GLU A 105 15.54 30.38 -44.06
C GLU A 105 16.06 29.48 -42.92
N GLY A 106 17.36 29.15 -42.97
CA GLY A 106 17.99 28.29 -41.95
C GLY A 106 17.95 28.87 -40.53
N GLU A 107 18.04 30.20 -40.39
CA GLU A 107 17.96 30.90 -39.10
C GLU A 107 16.61 30.70 -38.38
N PHE A 108 15.54 30.50 -39.16
CA PHE A 108 14.23 30.13 -38.62
C PHE A 108 14.30 28.77 -37.94
N GLY A 109 14.88 27.77 -38.60
CA GLY A 109 15.09 26.42 -38.06
C GLY A 109 16.00 26.39 -36.83
N ASP A 110 17.09 27.15 -36.82
CA ASP A 110 18.06 27.20 -35.72
C ASP A 110 17.45 27.74 -34.41
N SER A 111 16.52 28.68 -34.54
CA SER A 111 15.77 29.27 -33.42
C SER A 111 14.85 28.25 -32.73
N PHE A 112 14.28 27.28 -33.47
CA PHE A 112 13.53 26.16 -32.88
C PHE A 112 14.44 25.16 -32.16
N GLY A 113 15.71 25.02 -32.57
CA GLY A 113 16.67 24.13 -31.91
C GLY A 113 16.86 24.48 -30.43
N THR A 114 16.98 25.77 -30.11
CA THR A 114 17.17 26.26 -28.73
C THR A 114 15.94 26.00 -27.85
N LEU A 115 14.73 26.27 -28.36
CA LEU A 115 13.47 25.97 -27.66
C LEU A 115 13.28 24.47 -27.45
N ASN A 116 13.50 23.66 -28.49
CA ASN A 116 13.37 22.20 -28.41
C ASN A 116 14.35 21.62 -27.38
N THR A 117 15.56 22.16 -27.28
CA THR A 117 16.54 21.74 -26.27
C THR A 117 16.04 22.04 -24.85
N LEU A 118 15.48 23.23 -24.61
CA LEU A 118 14.89 23.59 -23.32
C LEU A 118 13.70 22.68 -22.96
N PHE A 119 12.78 22.45 -23.89
CA PHE A 119 11.64 21.56 -23.68
C PHE A 119 12.06 20.10 -23.49
N SER A 120 13.09 19.63 -24.17
CA SER A 120 13.66 18.29 -23.97
C SER A 120 14.23 18.14 -22.55
N GLY A 121 14.93 19.17 -22.05
CA GLY A 121 15.44 19.21 -20.68
C GLY A 121 14.31 19.25 -19.63
N LEU A 122 13.25 20.01 -19.87
CA LEU A 122 12.06 20.05 -19.02
C LEU A 122 11.30 18.73 -19.03
N ALA A 123 11.14 18.10 -20.19
CA ALA A 123 10.52 16.78 -20.33
C ALA A 123 11.33 15.72 -19.58
N PHE A 124 12.66 15.71 -19.75
CA PHE A 124 13.55 14.82 -19.01
C PHE A 124 13.46 15.05 -17.50
N SER A 125 13.41 16.31 -17.04
CA SER A 125 13.23 16.65 -15.63
C SER A 125 11.90 16.14 -15.09
N GLY A 126 10.82 16.28 -15.86
CA GLY A 126 9.51 15.72 -15.53
C GLY A 126 9.54 14.20 -15.38
N VAL A 127 10.18 13.51 -16.32
CA VAL A 127 10.39 12.04 -16.26
C VAL A 127 11.20 11.66 -15.02
N LEU A 128 12.31 12.36 -14.73
CA LEU A 128 13.14 12.11 -13.56
C LEU A 128 12.36 12.28 -12.25
N ILE A 129 11.60 13.38 -12.12
CA ILE A 129 10.73 13.62 -10.96
C ILE A 129 9.68 12.50 -10.83
N SER A 130 9.06 12.09 -11.95
CA SER A 130 8.09 10.99 -11.94
C SER A 130 8.71 9.66 -11.50
N LEU A 131 9.94 9.36 -11.93
CA LEU A 131 10.66 8.16 -11.52
C LEU A 131 10.96 8.19 -10.02
N LEU A 132 11.33 9.35 -9.46
CA LEU A 132 11.55 9.51 -8.03
C LEU A 132 10.26 9.26 -7.23
N PHE A 133 9.12 9.82 -7.68
CA PHE A 133 7.83 9.55 -7.06
C PHE A 133 7.44 8.08 -7.15
N GLN A 134 7.58 7.45 -8.33
CA GLN A 134 7.31 6.03 -8.52
C GLN A 134 8.15 5.15 -7.59
N ARG A 135 9.44 5.47 -7.39
CA ARG A 135 10.31 4.73 -6.45
C ARG A 135 9.80 4.83 -5.02
N LYS A 136 9.31 6.00 -4.60
CA LYS A 136 8.72 6.20 -3.28
C LYS A 136 7.43 5.41 -3.13
N ASP A 137 6.52 5.52 -4.09
CA ASP A 137 5.23 4.79 -4.07
C ASP A 137 5.46 3.27 -4.05
N LEU A 138 6.45 2.77 -4.80
CA LEU A 138 6.84 1.37 -4.78
C LEU A 138 7.36 0.92 -3.41
N ALA A 139 8.14 1.76 -2.72
CA ALA A 139 8.64 1.45 -1.40
C ALA A 139 7.50 1.36 -0.37
N GLU A 140 6.56 2.30 -0.40
CA GLU A 140 5.37 2.29 0.46
C GLU A 140 4.47 1.08 0.15
N THR A 141 4.26 0.79 -1.13
CA THR A 141 3.49 -0.38 -1.59
C THR A 141 4.12 -1.69 -1.11
N ARG A 142 5.44 -1.85 -1.23
CA ARG A 142 6.16 -3.04 -0.72
C ARG A 142 5.95 -3.23 0.78
N GLY A 143 5.97 -2.14 1.56
CA GLY A 143 5.70 -2.18 2.99
C GLY A 143 4.26 -2.63 3.30
N GLN A 144 3.27 -2.12 2.57
CA GLN A 144 1.87 -2.54 2.73
C GLN A 144 1.66 -4.01 2.35
N VAL A 145 2.24 -4.45 1.23
CA VAL A 145 2.16 -5.85 0.78
C VAL A 145 2.78 -6.79 1.81
N ALA A 146 3.94 -6.45 2.38
CA ALA A 146 4.58 -7.27 3.41
C ALA A 146 3.69 -7.41 4.66
N ARG A 147 3.03 -6.33 5.10
CA ARG A 147 2.06 -6.38 6.22
C ARG A 147 0.86 -7.27 5.89
N GLN A 148 0.27 -7.11 4.71
CA GLN A 148 -0.85 -7.93 4.25
C GLN A 148 -0.48 -9.41 4.13
N GLN A 149 0.71 -9.71 3.61
CA GLN A 149 1.23 -11.08 3.53
C GLN A 149 1.36 -11.70 4.92
N PHE A 150 1.90 -10.93 5.88
CA PHE A 150 2.00 -11.39 7.26
C PHE A 150 0.62 -11.71 7.85
N GLU A 151 -0.33 -10.77 7.74
CA GLU A 151 -1.69 -10.92 8.24
C GLU A 151 -2.39 -12.13 7.63
N SER A 152 -2.31 -12.29 6.30
CA SER A 152 -2.90 -13.41 5.59
C SER A 152 -2.30 -14.76 6.03
N GLN A 153 -0.97 -14.85 6.14
CA GLN A 153 -0.31 -16.07 6.64
C GLN A 153 -0.69 -16.38 8.08
N PHE A 154 -0.79 -15.37 8.96
CA PHE A 154 -1.24 -15.55 10.34
C PHE A 154 -2.65 -16.15 10.39
N TYR A 155 -3.62 -15.57 9.67
CA TYR A 155 -5.00 -16.09 9.67
C TYR A 155 -5.09 -17.48 9.05
N ASN A 156 -4.29 -17.79 8.02
CA ASN A 156 -4.21 -19.14 7.47
C ASN A 156 -3.68 -20.15 8.50
N MET A 157 -2.61 -19.82 9.23
CA MET A 157 -2.09 -20.70 10.28
C MET A 157 -3.08 -20.88 11.43
N LEU A 158 -3.79 -19.82 11.80
CA LEU A 158 -4.83 -19.89 12.82
C LEU A 158 -6.01 -20.77 12.35
N ALA A 159 -6.43 -20.64 11.09
CA ALA A 159 -7.45 -21.51 10.50
C ALA A 159 -7.00 -22.99 10.50
N LEU A 160 -5.75 -23.27 10.12
CA LEU A 160 -5.18 -24.63 10.19
C LEU A 160 -5.15 -25.16 11.63
N GLN A 161 -4.81 -24.32 12.62
CA GLN A 161 -4.89 -24.70 14.03
C GLN A 161 -6.32 -25.09 14.44
N HIS A 162 -7.32 -24.35 13.97
CA HIS A 162 -8.72 -24.70 14.21
C HIS A 162 -9.12 -26.00 13.51
N SER A 163 -8.68 -26.22 12.27
CA SER A 163 -8.92 -27.47 11.53
C SER A 163 -8.34 -28.67 12.27
N VAL A 164 -7.09 -28.60 12.72
CA VAL A 164 -6.45 -29.63 13.55
C VAL A 164 -7.29 -29.95 14.77
N VAL A 165 -7.74 -28.92 15.50
CA VAL A 165 -8.59 -29.12 16.68
C VAL A 165 -9.94 -29.74 16.33
N SER A 166 -10.53 -29.38 15.18
CA SER A 166 -11.83 -29.91 14.74
C SER A 166 -11.78 -31.37 14.27
N GLU A 167 -10.62 -31.82 13.80
CA GLU A 167 -10.39 -33.18 13.31
C GLU A 167 -10.22 -34.21 14.42
N PHE A 168 -10.03 -33.78 15.68
CA PHE A 168 -9.89 -34.71 16.79
C PHE A 168 -11.19 -35.50 17.04
N ASP A 169 -11.05 -36.82 17.11
CA ASP A 169 -12.13 -37.73 17.45
C ASP A 169 -11.71 -38.66 18.59
N LEU A 170 -12.65 -38.93 19.50
CA LEU A 170 -12.47 -39.97 20.51
C LEU A 170 -13.43 -41.10 20.23
N ASN A 171 -12.87 -42.18 19.68
CA ASN A 171 -13.59 -43.39 19.33
C ASN A 171 -13.45 -44.43 20.45
N LYS A 172 -14.57 -45.00 20.87
CA LYS A 172 -14.61 -46.17 21.74
C LYS A 172 -15.48 -47.22 21.08
N ASP A 173 -14.92 -48.40 20.86
CA ASP A 173 -15.64 -49.55 20.28
C ASP A 173 -16.34 -49.24 18.94
N GLY A 174 -15.72 -48.39 18.10
CA GLY A 174 -16.25 -47.99 16.80
C GLY A 174 -17.31 -46.89 16.82
N VAL A 175 -17.65 -46.35 18.00
CA VAL A 175 -18.57 -45.22 18.16
C VAL A 175 -17.80 -43.95 18.53
N VAL A 176 -18.03 -42.89 17.76
CA VAL A 176 -17.50 -41.55 18.05
C VAL A 176 -18.22 -41.00 19.28
N ILE A 177 -17.51 -40.85 20.41
CA ILE A 177 -18.10 -40.33 21.66
C ILE A 177 -18.02 -38.81 21.70
N ARG A 178 -16.88 -38.25 21.30
CA ARG A 178 -16.59 -36.81 21.33
C ARG A 178 -15.85 -36.41 20.06
N THR A 179 -16.09 -35.18 19.62
CA THR A 179 -15.44 -34.59 18.46
C THR A 179 -14.92 -33.20 18.78
N GLY A 180 -13.85 -32.82 18.09
CA GLY A 180 -13.25 -31.51 18.14
C GLY A 180 -12.82 -31.09 19.55
N ARG A 181 -13.34 -29.94 20.00
CA ARG A 181 -12.99 -29.34 21.29
C ARG A 181 -13.48 -30.14 22.50
N ASP A 182 -14.50 -30.97 22.34
CA ASP A 182 -15.01 -31.79 23.44
C ASP A 182 -14.00 -32.87 23.89
N CYS A 183 -13.06 -33.24 23.01
CA CYS A 183 -11.97 -34.15 23.34
C CYS A 183 -11.09 -33.61 24.47
N PHE A 184 -10.84 -32.29 24.51
CA PHE A 184 -10.05 -31.66 25.57
C PHE A 184 -10.70 -31.78 26.95
N LYS A 185 -12.04 -31.75 27.03
CA LYS A 185 -12.76 -31.99 28.28
C LYS A 185 -12.55 -33.42 28.77
N SER A 186 -12.60 -34.39 27.86
CA SER A 186 -12.30 -35.80 28.17
C SER A 186 -10.86 -35.99 28.65
N TRP A 187 -9.90 -35.38 27.97
CA TRP A 187 -8.49 -35.40 28.35
C TRP A 187 -8.24 -34.73 29.71
N CYS A 188 -8.93 -33.63 30.02
CA CYS A 188 -8.84 -33.00 31.34
C CYS A 188 -9.37 -33.93 32.44
N ASN A 189 -10.50 -34.61 32.20
CA ASN A 189 -11.04 -35.57 33.16
C ASN A 189 -10.09 -36.76 33.37
N TYR A 190 -9.51 -37.28 32.28
CA TYR A 190 -8.53 -38.35 32.34
C TYR A 190 -7.26 -37.95 33.10
N LEU A 191 -6.75 -36.74 32.83
CA LEU A 191 -5.60 -36.18 33.53
C LEU A 191 -5.90 -36.01 35.03
N ARG A 192 -7.11 -35.56 35.38
CA ARG A 192 -7.55 -35.41 36.77
C ARG A 192 -7.63 -36.74 37.49
N GLN A 193 -8.23 -37.74 36.86
CA GLN A 193 -8.31 -39.09 37.41
C GLN A 193 -6.90 -39.65 37.67
N SER A 194 -6.02 -39.57 36.66
CA SER A 194 -4.63 -40.01 36.76
C SER A 194 -3.86 -39.28 37.87
N TYR A 195 -4.14 -37.98 38.06
CA TYR A 195 -3.55 -37.19 39.14
C TYR A 195 -4.00 -37.66 40.53
N VAL A 196 -5.30 -37.95 40.70
CA VAL A 196 -5.86 -38.45 41.97
C VAL A 196 -5.34 -39.85 42.31
N GLU A 197 -5.23 -40.73 41.31
CA GLU A 197 -4.75 -42.11 41.50
C GLU A 197 -3.23 -42.20 41.72
N CYS A 198 -2.45 -41.20 41.29
CA CYS A 198 -1.01 -41.19 41.48
C CYS A 198 -0.64 -40.94 42.95
N SER A 199 0.03 -41.93 43.57
CA SER A 199 0.49 -41.89 44.97
C SER A 199 1.90 -41.31 45.16
N THR A 200 2.64 -41.08 44.07
CA THR A 200 4.04 -40.62 44.09
C THR A 200 4.15 -39.13 44.34
N GLU A 201 5.24 -38.63 44.94
CA GLU A 201 5.48 -37.18 45.10
C GLU A 201 5.47 -36.40 43.77
N ARG A 202 5.77 -37.05 42.64
CA ARG A 202 5.70 -36.48 41.29
C ARG A 202 4.34 -36.72 40.61
N ARG A 203 3.25 -36.39 41.32
CA ARG A 203 1.87 -36.62 40.83
C ARG A 203 1.60 -35.98 39.47
N ILE A 204 2.12 -34.76 39.26
CA ILE A 204 1.91 -33.99 38.02
C ILE A 204 2.57 -34.71 36.83
N ASP A 205 3.85 -35.06 36.98
CA ASP A 205 4.62 -35.69 35.90
C ASP A 205 4.04 -37.07 35.55
N GLY A 206 3.67 -37.86 36.56
CA GLY A 206 3.05 -39.17 36.38
C GLY A 206 1.70 -39.08 35.64
N ALA A 207 0.81 -38.19 36.10
CA ALA A 207 -0.49 -38.00 35.48
C ALA A 207 -0.38 -37.50 34.03
N TYR A 208 0.50 -36.53 33.78
CA TYR A 208 0.70 -36.00 32.43
C TYR A 208 1.38 -37.01 31.51
N ALA A 209 2.31 -37.82 32.02
CA ALA A 209 2.95 -38.89 31.24
C ALA A 209 1.93 -39.93 30.76
N GLU A 210 0.95 -40.30 31.58
CA GLU A 210 -0.09 -41.25 31.20
C GLU A 210 -1.04 -40.64 30.16
N LEU A 211 -1.48 -39.38 30.35
CA LEU A 211 -2.23 -38.64 29.33
C LEU A 211 -1.47 -38.61 27.99
N TRP A 212 -0.19 -38.27 28.04
CA TRP A 212 0.67 -38.20 26.86
C TRP A 212 0.81 -39.57 26.17
N LYS A 213 0.88 -40.66 26.94
CA LYS A 213 1.01 -42.01 26.41
C LYS A 213 -0.26 -42.42 25.65
N GLN A 214 -1.43 -42.14 26.23
CA GLN A 214 -2.73 -42.50 25.66
C GLN A 214 -3.09 -41.64 24.42
N HIS A 215 -2.82 -40.35 24.45
CA HIS A 215 -3.26 -39.38 23.42
C HIS A 215 -2.11 -38.70 22.69
N ARG A 216 -0.98 -39.43 22.52
CA ARG A 216 0.26 -38.87 21.94
C ARG A 216 0.03 -38.21 20.58
N GLY A 217 -0.69 -38.87 19.67
CA GLY A 217 -0.86 -38.43 18.28
C GLY A 217 -1.47 -37.04 18.21
N ASP A 218 -2.68 -36.91 18.74
CA ASP A 218 -3.50 -35.69 18.69
C ASP A 218 -2.85 -34.55 19.46
N LEU A 219 -2.40 -34.81 20.70
CA LEU A 219 -1.75 -33.80 21.52
C LEU A 219 -0.44 -33.32 20.89
N SER A 220 0.35 -34.21 20.29
CA SER A 220 1.57 -33.78 19.60
C SER A 220 1.27 -32.91 18.40
N LEU A 221 0.23 -33.22 17.63
CA LEU A 221 -0.19 -32.39 16.50
C LEU A 221 -0.64 -31.01 17.00
N TYR A 222 -1.53 -30.98 17.99
CA TYR A 222 -2.04 -29.78 18.64
C TYR A 222 -0.92 -28.84 19.11
N TYR A 223 0.04 -29.34 19.90
CA TYR A 223 1.09 -28.49 20.45
C TYR A 223 2.02 -27.97 19.35
N ARG A 224 2.32 -28.76 18.30
CA ARG A 224 3.19 -28.33 17.20
C ARG A 224 2.54 -27.24 16.36
N SER A 225 1.25 -27.39 16.02
CA SER A 225 0.53 -26.39 15.25
C SER A 225 0.36 -25.10 16.06
N LEU A 226 0.02 -25.20 17.35
CA LEU A 226 -0.11 -24.02 18.22
C LEU A 226 1.23 -23.31 18.44
N TYR A 227 2.30 -24.07 18.67
CA TYR A 227 3.66 -23.54 18.77
C TYR A 227 4.05 -22.79 17.49
N SER A 228 3.67 -23.31 16.32
CA SER A 228 3.99 -22.69 15.03
C SER A 228 3.29 -21.35 14.87
N VAL A 229 2.02 -21.23 15.26
CA VAL A 229 1.28 -19.95 15.24
C VAL A 229 1.99 -18.90 16.10
N PHE A 230 2.27 -19.20 17.35
CA PHE A 230 2.91 -18.23 18.25
C PHE A 230 4.35 -17.92 17.86
N ARG A 231 5.10 -18.92 17.36
CA ARG A 231 6.43 -18.71 16.80
C ARG A 231 6.41 -17.73 15.64
N TYR A 232 5.50 -17.94 14.69
CA TYR A 232 5.37 -17.08 13.52
C TYR A 232 5.08 -15.63 13.91
N VAL A 233 4.19 -15.42 14.90
CA VAL A 233 3.89 -14.08 15.42
C VAL A 233 5.10 -13.47 16.13
N SER A 234 5.78 -14.22 17.00
CA SER A 234 6.99 -13.77 17.72
C SER A 234 8.11 -13.34 16.77
N ASP A 235 8.40 -14.18 15.77
CA ASP A 235 9.55 -14.04 14.87
C ASP A 235 9.28 -13.02 13.72
N SER A 236 8.04 -12.52 13.58
CA SER A 236 7.62 -11.67 12.47
C SER A 236 8.23 -10.26 12.43
N GLY A 237 8.68 -9.74 13.58
CA GLY A 237 9.05 -8.32 13.71
C GLY A 237 7.90 -7.33 13.46
N HIS A 238 6.65 -7.81 13.39
CA HIS A 238 5.48 -6.97 13.12
C HIS A 238 5.20 -6.05 14.32
N ALA A 239 4.90 -4.76 14.06
CA ALA A 239 4.64 -3.77 15.12
C ALA A 239 3.52 -4.23 16.07
N ASP A 240 2.46 -4.81 15.51
CA ASP A 240 1.31 -5.31 16.26
C ASP A 240 1.42 -6.78 16.70
N LYS A 241 2.61 -7.38 16.77
CA LYS A 241 2.75 -8.82 17.11
C LYS A 241 2.05 -9.23 18.40
N VAL A 242 2.04 -8.37 19.42
CA VAL A 242 1.35 -8.63 20.70
C VAL A 242 -0.17 -8.72 20.51
N LYS A 243 -0.73 -7.90 19.60
CA LYS A 243 -2.15 -7.95 19.24
C LYS A 243 -2.50 -9.26 18.55
N PHE A 244 -1.71 -9.71 17.58
CA PHE A 244 -1.91 -11.00 16.91
C PHE A 244 -1.78 -12.19 17.86
N GLY A 245 -0.81 -12.17 18.77
CA GLY A 245 -0.69 -13.19 19.82
C GLY A 245 -1.89 -13.19 20.76
N THR A 246 -2.42 -12.01 21.11
CA THR A 246 -3.65 -11.89 21.91
C THR A 246 -4.86 -12.45 21.15
N ILE A 247 -4.97 -12.20 19.85
CA ILE A 247 -6.01 -12.78 19.00
C ILE A 247 -5.90 -14.31 19.03
N ALA A 248 -4.73 -14.88 18.71
CA ALA A 248 -4.52 -16.33 18.72
C ALA A 248 -4.86 -16.95 20.10
N ARG A 249 -4.44 -16.31 21.19
CA ARG A 249 -4.75 -16.74 22.56
C ARG A 249 -6.26 -16.73 22.84
N SER A 250 -7.00 -15.75 22.33
CA SER A 250 -8.45 -15.64 22.58
C SER A 250 -9.27 -16.79 21.99
N PHE A 251 -8.70 -17.53 21.03
CA PHE A 251 -9.34 -18.69 20.43
C PHE A 251 -9.16 -19.98 21.23
N LEU A 252 -8.29 -20.00 22.24
CA LEU A 252 -8.07 -21.17 23.11
C LEU A 252 -9.22 -21.32 24.11
N SER A 253 -9.82 -22.51 24.16
CA SER A 253 -10.84 -22.84 25.17
C SER A 253 -10.24 -23.08 26.56
N ASP A 254 -11.08 -23.04 27.59
CA ASP A 254 -10.60 -23.21 28.97
C ASP A 254 -9.96 -24.60 29.20
N PHE A 255 -10.53 -25.66 28.60
CA PHE A 255 -9.94 -27.00 28.66
C PHE A 255 -8.61 -27.10 27.89
N GLU A 256 -8.48 -26.41 26.76
CA GLU A 256 -7.21 -26.29 26.04
C GLU A 256 -6.14 -25.61 26.90
N LEU A 257 -6.51 -24.51 27.59
CA LEU A 257 -5.61 -23.81 28.50
C LEU A 257 -5.12 -24.72 29.64
N VAL A 258 -5.99 -25.53 30.24
CA VAL A 258 -5.59 -26.50 31.28
C VAL A 258 -4.60 -27.54 30.74
N ILE A 259 -4.89 -28.16 29.60
CA ILE A 259 -4.00 -29.16 29.00
C ILE A 259 -2.64 -28.54 28.61
N LEU A 260 -2.67 -27.35 28.02
CA LEU A 260 -1.48 -26.60 27.66
C LEU A 260 -0.66 -26.16 28.88
N PHE A 261 -1.32 -25.83 29.98
CA PHE A 261 -0.67 -25.49 31.26
C PHE A 261 0.18 -26.65 31.77
N TYR A 262 -0.39 -27.86 31.84
CA TYR A 262 0.34 -29.06 32.27
C TYR A 262 1.39 -29.49 31.24
N ASN A 263 1.16 -29.27 29.94
CA ASN A 263 2.21 -29.44 28.93
C ASN A 263 3.41 -28.54 29.21
N CYS A 264 3.18 -27.26 29.51
CA CYS A 264 4.25 -26.31 29.83
C CYS A 264 5.06 -26.78 31.03
N LEU A 265 4.45 -27.43 32.03
CA LEU A 265 5.17 -27.98 33.19
C LEU A 265 6.09 -29.15 32.83
N SER A 266 5.72 -29.94 31.82
CA SER A 266 6.55 -31.04 31.32
C SER A 266 7.77 -30.58 30.51
N ASP A 267 8.79 -31.45 30.41
CA ASP A 267 9.99 -31.20 29.59
C ASP A 267 9.65 -30.94 28.11
N LYS A 268 8.59 -31.58 27.59
CA LYS A 268 8.19 -31.44 26.18
C LYS A 268 7.61 -30.08 25.86
N GLY A 269 6.95 -29.45 26.83
CA GLY A 269 6.38 -28.11 26.69
C GLY A 269 7.34 -26.99 27.10
N TYR A 270 8.57 -27.30 27.51
CA TYR A 270 9.54 -26.30 27.98
C TYR A 270 9.73 -25.17 26.97
N ASN A 271 9.88 -25.50 25.68
CA ASN A 271 10.08 -24.51 24.61
C ASN A 271 8.86 -23.61 24.38
N PHE A 272 7.65 -24.05 24.75
CA PHE A 272 6.43 -23.23 24.62
C PHE A 272 6.35 -22.16 25.70
N ARG A 273 7.01 -22.35 26.87
CA ARG A 273 6.99 -21.38 27.99
C ARG A 273 7.41 -19.97 27.55
N LYS A 274 8.32 -19.84 26.59
CA LYS A 274 8.74 -18.52 26.09
C LYS A 274 7.58 -17.74 25.46
N TYR A 275 6.74 -18.42 24.66
CA TYR A 275 5.54 -17.82 24.06
C TYR A 275 4.42 -17.66 25.08
N ALA A 276 4.32 -18.60 26.04
CA ALA A 276 3.40 -18.48 27.16
C ALA A 276 3.61 -17.17 27.92
N LYS A 277 4.87 -16.78 28.14
CA LYS A 277 5.26 -15.49 28.73
C LYS A 277 5.02 -14.32 27.80
N GLU A 278 5.51 -14.38 26.56
CA GLU A 278 5.45 -13.25 25.62
C GLU A 278 4.00 -12.81 25.34
N PHE A 279 3.08 -13.76 25.23
CA PHE A 279 1.68 -13.48 24.89
C PHE A 279 0.71 -13.64 26.06
N ALA A 280 1.22 -13.84 27.28
CA ALA A 280 0.43 -14.07 28.50
C ALA A 280 -0.69 -15.10 28.29
N ILE A 281 -0.32 -16.29 27.79
CA ILE A 281 -1.26 -17.31 27.27
C ILE A 281 -2.36 -17.69 28.27
N PHE A 282 -2.03 -17.74 29.56
CA PHE A 282 -2.95 -18.18 30.61
C PHE A 282 -3.71 -17.02 31.28
N ASN A 283 -3.75 -15.83 30.68
CA ASN A 283 -4.48 -14.69 31.24
C ASN A 283 -6.00 -14.94 31.42
N ASN A 284 -6.59 -15.90 30.71
CA ASN A 284 -8.01 -16.24 30.85
C ASN A 284 -8.23 -17.60 31.52
N LEU A 285 -7.19 -18.21 32.09
CA LEU A 285 -7.30 -19.50 32.77
C LEU A 285 -8.01 -19.32 34.12
N ASP A 286 -9.02 -20.14 34.39
CA ASP A 286 -9.63 -20.28 35.70
C ASP A 286 -8.75 -21.19 36.59
N PRO A 287 -8.22 -20.69 37.74
CA PRO A 287 -7.42 -21.50 38.65
C PRO A 287 -8.16 -22.73 39.20
N MET A 288 -9.50 -22.71 39.28
CA MET A 288 -10.31 -23.84 39.76
C MET A 288 -10.37 -25.00 38.77
N MET A 289 -10.03 -24.76 37.50
CA MET A 289 -9.98 -25.81 36.49
C MET A 289 -8.70 -26.64 36.55
N LEU A 290 -7.67 -26.14 37.23
CA LEU A 290 -6.44 -26.89 37.49
C LEU A 290 -6.71 -28.08 38.42
N MET A 291 -5.83 -29.08 38.40
CA MET A 291 -5.86 -30.21 39.34
C MET A 291 -5.66 -29.76 40.79
N ASP A 292 -4.86 -28.71 40.97
CA ASP A 292 -4.67 -28.00 42.21
C ASP A 292 -4.42 -26.52 41.90
N PRO A 293 -5.17 -25.56 42.49
CA PRO A 293 -4.92 -24.13 42.31
C PRO A 293 -3.50 -23.71 42.67
N ARG A 294 -2.82 -24.45 43.55
CA ARG A 294 -1.41 -24.23 43.91
C ARG A 294 -0.45 -24.39 42.75
N HIS A 295 -0.83 -25.13 41.71
CA HIS A 295 0.01 -25.33 40.55
C HIS A 295 0.29 -24.03 39.80
N VAL A 296 -0.51 -22.97 39.99
CA VAL A 296 -0.22 -21.62 39.46
C VAL A 296 1.20 -21.17 39.86
N ALA A 297 1.69 -21.48 41.06
CA ALA A 297 3.04 -21.09 41.46
C ALA A 297 4.19 -21.81 40.71
N LEU A 298 3.88 -22.82 39.89
CA LEU A 298 4.89 -23.60 39.15
C LEU A 298 5.34 -22.96 37.83
N LEU A 299 4.60 -21.98 37.30
CA LEU A 299 5.00 -21.18 36.16
C LEU A 299 5.33 -19.74 36.58
N ASP A 300 6.04 -19.01 35.72
CA ASP A 300 6.36 -17.61 35.96
C ASP A 300 5.15 -16.70 35.84
N PHE A 301 5.00 -15.71 36.73
CA PHE A 301 3.83 -14.83 36.78
C PHE A 301 3.49 -14.12 35.45
N GLN A 302 4.49 -13.88 34.59
CA GLN A 302 4.33 -13.25 33.28
C GLN A 302 3.33 -13.98 32.37
N VAL A 303 3.17 -15.30 32.54
CA VAL A 303 2.24 -16.09 31.70
C VAL A 303 0.77 -15.77 31.97
N TYR A 304 0.46 -15.12 33.10
CA TYR A 304 -0.91 -14.78 33.53
C TYR A 304 -1.35 -13.36 33.15
N GLY A 305 -0.45 -12.53 32.63
CA GLY A 305 -0.78 -11.20 32.14
C GLY A 305 -1.40 -10.29 33.21
N LYS A 306 -2.66 -9.92 33.02
CA LYS A 306 -3.44 -9.01 33.87
C LYS A 306 -4.49 -9.72 34.73
N ASN A 307 -4.49 -11.05 34.78
CA ASN A 307 -5.45 -11.80 35.59
C ASN A 307 -5.11 -11.69 37.08
N LEU A 308 -5.84 -10.82 37.78
CA LEU A 308 -5.60 -10.55 39.20
C LEU A 308 -5.79 -11.77 40.09
N GLU A 309 -6.76 -12.64 39.77
CA GLU A 309 -7.03 -13.84 40.54
C GLU A 309 -5.85 -14.80 40.50
N LEU A 310 -5.33 -15.11 39.30
CA LEU A 310 -4.15 -15.94 39.13
C LEU A 310 -2.90 -15.33 39.76
N LEU A 311 -2.71 -14.01 39.67
CA LEU A 311 -1.58 -13.31 40.30
C LEU A 311 -1.66 -13.39 41.84
N ASN A 312 -2.86 -13.32 42.41
CA ASN A 312 -3.07 -13.49 43.85
C ASN A 312 -2.77 -14.92 44.30
N TYR A 313 -3.22 -15.93 43.54
CA TYR A 313 -2.86 -17.33 43.81
C TYR A 313 -1.35 -17.55 43.70
N TRP A 314 -0.71 -17.00 42.66
CA TRP A 314 0.73 -17.12 42.44
C TRP A 314 1.54 -16.54 43.60
N THR A 315 1.20 -15.32 44.03
CA THR A 315 1.89 -14.65 45.14
C THR A 315 1.70 -15.44 46.43
N THR A 316 0.47 -15.79 46.78
CA THR A 316 0.14 -16.54 48.01
C THR A 316 0.94 -17.84 48.12
N PHE A 317 0.97 -18.65 47.06
CA PHE A 317 1.59 -19.97 47.12
C PHE A 317 3.09 -19.98 46.89
N LYS A 318 3.64 -18.94 46.27
CA LYS A 318 5.09 -18.83 46.11
C LYS A 318 5.78 -18.50 47.44
N TYR A 319 5.23 -17.57 48.22
CA TYR A 319 5.77 -17.24 49.55
C TYR A 319 5.71 -18.45 50.51
N GLN A 320 4.64 -19.24 50.47
CA GLN A 320 4.51 -20.46 51.28
C GLN A 320 5.52 -21.58 50.95
N LYS A 321 6.24 -21.47 49.83
CA LYS A 321 7.27 -22.44 49.43
C LYS A 321 8.69 -21.97 49.77
N GLU A 322 8.84 -20.70 50.12
CA GLU A 322 10.11 -20.06 50.49
C GLU A 322 10.30 -19.96 52.02
N GLU A 323 9.26 -20.23 52.82
CA GLU A 323 9.31 -20.49 54.28
C GLU A 323 9.50 -21.97 54.61
#